data_AF-A0A423XLX1-F1
#
_entry.id   AF-A0A423XLX1-F1
#
_cell.length_a   1.000
_cell.length_b   1.000
_cell.length_c   1.000
_cell.angle_alpha   90.00
_cell.angle_beta   90.00
_cell.angle_gamma   90.00
#
_symmetry.space_group_name_H-M   'P 1'
#
loop_
_entity.id
_entity.type
_entity.pdbx_description
1 polymer ?
#
loop_
_entity_poly.entity_id
_entity_poly.type
_entity_poly.pdbx_seq_one_letter_code
_entity_poly.pdbx_strand_id
1 'polypeptide(L)'
;MTQKFSSSTTSLLILLSSLSLATSSALNPRQSLTPPAACDVIPTWEVTSFSWHNTSDNLDCADESGVPYVCFNSTPSGLVACDGNLGACDECGVYGCSTGLPLQPAGYGPPDNVSVSIPSVSGYGGCFESNPQLVHRYEVGDGVVMCGGTAYHINFYGDSNEAISTGHIDFAPVSSWDCTNGSTIRASGSVDFEITCSWDAGNNATCVIPVNETVVIPLLSYTID
;
A
#
# COMPACT_ATOMS: atom_id res chain seq x y z
N MET A 1 29.22 4.21 69.65
CA MET A 1 28.74 5.57 69.39
C MET A 1 27.54 5.46 68.48
N THR A 2 26.38 5.84 68.99
CA THR A 2 25.07 5.70 68.36
C THR A 2 24.67 7.08 67.84
N GLN A 3 24.40 7.23 66.53
CA GLN A 3 23.59 8.35 66.04
C GLN A 3 22.65 7.90 64.92
N LYS A 4 21.37 8.10 65.24
CA LYS A 4 20.18 8.11 64.40
C LYS A 4 20.34 9.06 63.21
N PHE A 5 19.81 8.67 62.05
CA PHE A 5 19.15 9.62 61.17
C PHE A 5 17.73 9.14 60.86
N SER A 6 16.82 10.09 61.00
CA SER A 6 15.38 9.99 60.96
C SER A 6 14.90 10.75 59.72
N SER A 7 13.87 10.19 59.08
CA SER A 7 12.80 10.87 58.33
C SER A 7 13.18 11.72 57.11
N SER A 8 12.64 11.37 55.95
CA SER A 8 11.47 12.08 55.40
C SER A 8 11.07 11.52 54.05
N THR A 9 9.84 11.00 54.00
CA THR A 9 9.02 10.82 52.81
C THR A 9 8.80 12.15 52.09
N THR A 10 9.13 12.20 50.80
CA THR A 10 8.62 13.23 49.89
C THR A 10 8.01 12.55 48.67
N SER A 11 6.70 12.39 48.69
CA SER A 11 5.90 12.08 47.51
C SER A 11 6.02 13.24 46.52
N LEU A 12 6.46 12.95 45.30
CA LEU A 12 6.36 13.89 44.18
C LEU A 12 5.34 13.34 43.18
N LEU A 13 4.10 13.80 43.33
CA LEU A 13 3.06 13.76 42.30
C LEU A 13 3.44 14.81 41.25
N ILE A 14 3.78 14.38 40.04
CA ILE A 14 3.75 15.24 38.86
C ILE A 14 2.72 14.65 37.90
N LEU A 15 1.54 15.30 37.90
CA LEU A 15 0.63 15.30 36.75
C LEU A 15 1.36 15.93 35.56
N LEU A 16 1.26 15.31 34.39
CA LEU A 16 1.04 16.02 33.13
C LEU A 16 0.42 15.05 32.12
N SER A 17 -0.90 15.18 32.00
CA SER A 17 -1.72 14.63 30.94
C SER A 17 -1.37 15.31 29.63
N SER A 18 -0.62 14.65 28.75
CA SER A 18 -0.62 15.00 27.33
C SER A 18 -1.81 14.30 26.69
N LEU A 19 -2.98 14.94 26.73
CA LEU A 19 -4.03 14.68 25.74
C LEU A 19 -3.45 15.13 24.40
N SER A 20 -2.87 14.19 23.65
CA SER A 20 -2.70 14.38 22.20
C SER A 20 -4.10 14.43 21.61
N LEU A 21 -4.61 15.64 21.36
CA LEU A 21 -5.67 15.82 20.38
C LEU A 21 -5.05 15.41 19.04
N ALA A 22 -5.27 14.17 18.63
CA ALA A 22 -5.19 13.81 17.22
C ALA A 22 -6.24 14.67 16.52
N THR A 23 -5.81 15.80 15.95
CA THR A 23 -6.57 16.49 14.92
C THR A 23 -6.58 15.55 13.72
N SER A 24 -7.56 14.66 13.69
CA SER A 24 -7.98 14.00 12.46
C SER A 24 -8.33 15.12 11.49
N SER A 25 -7.43 15.41 10.56
CA SER A 25 -7.73 16.26 9.40
C SER A 25 -8.95 15.64 8.74
N ALA A 26 -10.11 16.28 8.91
CA ALA A 26 -11.34 15.74 8.35
C ALA A 26 -11.16 15.63 6.84
N LEU A 27 -11.22 14.40 6.33
CA LEU A 27 -11.20 14.13 4.90
C LEU A 27 -12.36 14.91 4.27
N ASN A 28 -12.03 15.87 3.40
CA ASN A 28 -13.05 16.66 2.72
C ASN A 28 -13.45 15.90 1.45
N PRO A 29 -14.69 15.36 1.38
CA PRO A 29 -15.13 14.65 0.19
C PRO A 29 -15.09 15.61 -1.00
N ARG A 30 -14.33 15.25 -2.04
CA ARG A 30 -14.28 16.02 -3.28
C ARG A 30 -15.64 15.90 -3.99
N GLN A 31 -16.09 17.01 -4.56
CA GLN A 31 -17.35 17.03 -5.28
C GLN A 31 -17.21 16.31 -6.63
N SER A 32 -18.03 15.27 -6.84
CA SER A 32 -18.11 14.58 -8.13
C SER A 32 -18.77 15.47 -9.18
N LEU A 33 -18.23 15.44 -10.40
CA LEU A 33 -18.85 16.02 -11.58
C LEU A 33 -20.00 15.13 -12.07
N THR A 34 -20.98 15.74 -12.72
CA THR A 34 -22.06 15.05 -13.42
C THR A 34 -21.86 15.22 -14.92
N PRO A 35 -21.64 14.13 -15.69
CA PRO A 35 -21.60 14.19 -17.14
C PRO A 35 -22.92 14.71 -17.72
N PRO A 36 -22.92 15.21 -18.97
CA PRO A 36 -24.17 15.48 -19.68
C PRO A 36 -25.03 14.21 -19.76
N ALA A 37 -26.35 14.35 -19.77
CA ALA A 37 -27.28 13.21 -19.77
C ALA A 37 -27.03 12.18 -20.89
N ALA A 38 -26.54 12.61 -22.06
CA ALA A 38 -26.19 11.71 -23.16
C ALA A 38 -24.98 10.80 -22.85
N CYS A 39 -24.14 11.20 -21.90
CA CYS A 39 -22.92 10.52 -21.47
C CYS A 39 -22.98 10.10 -19.98
N ASP A 40 -24.18 9.95 -19.42
CA ASP A 40 -24.38 9.39 -18.08
C ASP A 40 -24.24 7.86 -18.10
N VAL A 41 -23.03 7.42 -18.46
CA VAL A 41 -22.67 6.00 -18.71
C VAL A 41 -21.45 5.56 -17.89
N ILE A 42 -20.80 6.48 -17.19
CA ILE A 42 -19.65 6.20 -16.33
C ILE A 42 -20.18 5.53 -15.05
N PRO A 43 -19.74 4.31 -14.70
CA PRO A 43 -20.15 3.66 -13.46
C PRO A 43 -19.56 4.39 -12.25
N THR A 44 -20.23 4.30 -11.11
CA THR A 44 -19.64 4.70 -9.83
C THR A 44 -18.41 3.85 -9.54
N TRP A 45 -17.28 4.47 -9.21
CA TRP A 45 -16.04 3.77 -8.88
C TRP A 45 -15.99 3.50 -7.39
N GLU A 46 -16.24 2.24 -7.00
CA GLU A 46 -16.26 1.81 -5.61
C GLU A 46 -15.07 0.90 -5.34
N VAL A 47 -14.18 1.32 -4.43
CA VAL A 47 -13.11 0.47 -3.93
C VAL A 47 -13.72 -0.46 -2.89
N THR A 48 -13.88 -1.74 -3.24
CA THR A 48 -14.50 -2.75 -2.39
C THR A 48 -13.50 -3.53 -1.54
N SER A 49 -12.24 -3.53 -1.95
CA SER A 49 -11.14 -4.09 -1.17
C SER A 49 -9.87 -3.29 -1.40
N PHE A 50 -9.20 -3.00 -0.30
CA PHE A 50 -7.89 -2.37 -0.25
C PHE A 50 -7.09 -3.07 0.85
N SER A 51 -5.87 -3.48 0.52
CA SER A 51 -4.92 -4.00 1.50
C SER A 51 -3.52 -3.61 1.07
N TRP A 52 -2.78 -2.98 1.97
CA TRP A 52 -1.38 -2.63 1.80
C TRP A 52 -0.58 -3.23 2.95
N HIS A 53 0.36 -4.12 2.61
CA HIS A 53 1.34 -4.69 3.50
C HIS A 53 2.66 -3.98 3.28
N ASN A 54 3.19 -3.35 4.32
CA ASN A 54 4.48 -2.67 4.32
C ASN A 54 5.37 -3.30 5.37
N THR A 55 6.52 -3.80 4.98
CA THR A 55 7.40 -4.59 5.84
C THR A 55 8.61 -3.81 6.30
N SER A 56 9.14 -4.15 7.47
CA SER A 56 10.31 -3.45 8.03
C SER A 56 11.62 -3.78 7.31
N ASP A 57 11.68 -4.95 6.67
CA ASP A 57 12.91 -5.56 6.17
C ASP A 57 12.72 -6.15 4.75
N ASN A 58 11.97 -5.46 3.89
CA ASN A 58 11.82 -5.80 2.47
C ASN A 58 13.17 -5.71 1.74
N LEU A 59 13.43 -6.65 0.82
CA LEU A 59 14.42 -6.47 -0.23
C LEU A 59 13.97 -5.37 -1.19
N ASP A 60 14.51 -4.16 -1.03
CA ASP A 60 14.27 -3.08 -1.98
C ASP A 60 15.15 -3.21 -3.24
N CYS A 61 14.49 -3.33 -4.38
CA CYS A 61 15.10 -3.37 -5.70
C CYS A 61 14.90 -2.08 -6.50
N ALA A 62 14.31 -1.05 -5.90
CA ALA A 62 14.12 0.24 -6.53
C ALA A 62 15.44 1.03 -6.61
N ASP A 63 16.19 1.17 -5.52
CA ASP A 63 17.46 1.94 -5.55
C ASP A 63 18.67 1.11 -6.02
N GLU A 64 18.54 -0.23 -6.13
CA GLU A 64 19.61 -1.23 -6.41
C GLU A 64 20.86 -1.12 -5.50
N SER A 65 20.89 -0.14 -4.59
CA SER A 65 21.97 0.15 -3.68
C SER A 65 21.88 -0.77 -2.47
N GLY A 66 23.01 -1.35 -2.08
CA GLY A 66 23.05 -2.28 -0.94
C GLY A 66 22.36 -3.62 -1.15
N VAL A 67 21.87 -3.93 -2.37
CA VAL A 67 21.28 -5.24 -2.69
C VAL A 67 22.35 -6.33 -2.55
N PRO A 68 22.15 -7.35 -1.70
CA PRO A 68 23.14 -8.38 -1.48
C PRO A 68 23.10 -9.42 -2.58
N TYR A 69 24.17 -10.21 -2.61
CA TYR A 69 24.15 -11.50 -3.27
C TYR A 69 23.57 -12.55 -2.32
N VAL A 70 22.65 -13.36 -2.83
CA VAL A 70 21.87 -14.31 -2.04
C VAL A 70 22.08 -15.73 -2.53
N CYS A 71 21.55 -16.68 -1.75
CA CYS A 71 21.56 -18.10 -2.07
C CYS A 71 20.13 -18.65 -2.12
N PHE A 72 19.92 -19.68 -2.94
CA PHE A 72 18.64 -20.36 -3.07
C PHE A 72 18.83 -21.83 -3.46
N ASN A 73 17.76 -22.61 -3.31
CA ASN A 73 17.62 -23.93 -3.90
C ASN A 73 16.63 -23.88 -5.07
N SER A 74 16.94 -24.61 -6.14
CA SER A 74 16.03 -24.76 -7.27
C SER A 74 15.10 -25.95 -7.02
N THR A 75 13.79 -25.71 -7.03
CA THR A 75 12.77 -26.75 -6.86
C THR A 75 11.88 -26.83 -8.09
N PRO A 76 11.14 -27.94 -8.31
CA PRO A 76 10.16 -28.03 -9.39
C PRO A 76 9.08 -26.94 -9.35
N SER A 77 8.83 -26.34 -8.18
CA SER A 77 7.88 -25.24 -7.95
C SER A 77 8.50 -23.84 -8.09
N GLY A 78 9.79 -23.74 -8.40
CA GLY A 78 10.53 -22.48 -8.49
C GLY A 78 11.71 -22.41 -7.53
N LEU A 79 12.28 -21.22 -7.41
CA LEU A 79 13.40 -20.96 -6.51
C LEU A 79 12.88 -20.80 -5.06
N VAL A 80 13.60 -21.34 -4.08
CA VAL A 80 13.29 -21.20 -2.65
C VAL A 80 14.50 -20.68 -1.89
N ALA A 81 14.27 -19.76 -0.95
CA ALA A 81 15.33 -19.23 -0.09
C ALA A 81 15.96 -20.34 0.77
N CYS A 82 17.27 -20.23 1.00
CA CYS A 82 18.03 -21.10 1.89
C CYS A 82 19.12 -20.28 2.61
N ASP A 83 19.49 -20.71 3.81
CA ASP A 83 20.64 -20.21 4.56
C ASP A 83 21.08 -21.24 5.61
N GLY A 84 22.10 -20.93 6.40
CA GLY A 84 22.55 -21.81 7.47
C GLY A 84 21.47 -22.22 8.49
N ASN A 85 20.34 -21.50 8.57
CA ASN A 85 19.21 -21.79 9.45
C ASN A 85 18.08 -22.57 8.74
N LEU A 86 17.88 -22.34 7.43
CA LEU A 86 16.83 -22.93 6.60
C LEU A 86 17.28 -24.20 5.86
N GLY A 87 18.60 -24.41 5.71
CA GLY A 87 19.20 -25.58 5.08
C GLY A 87 20.31 -25.23 4.08
N ALA A 88 21.08 -26.24 3.68
CA ALA A 88 22.15 -26.04 2.71
C ALA A 88 21.63 -25.46 1.39
N CYS A 89 22.45 -24.63 0.77
CA CYS A 89 22.17 -23.96 -0.50
C CYS A 89 22.90 -24.63 -1.66
N ASP A 90 22.17 -24.88 -2.75
CA ASP A 90 22.68 -25.44 -4.00
C ASP A 90 23.32 -24.35 -4.87
N GLU A 91 22.77 -23.13 -4.84
CA GLU A 91 23.26 -21.98 -5.62
C GLU A 91 23.42 -20.74 -4.75
N CYS A 92 24.53 -20.02 -4.94
CA CYS A 92 24.90 -18.83 -4.19
C CYS A 92 25.57 -17.80 -5.11
N GLY A 93 25.56 -16.53 -4.68
CA GLY A 93 26.23 -15.45 -5.42
C GLY A 93 25.34 -14.84 -6.50
N VAL A 94 24.02 -14.98 -6.38
CA VAL A 94 23.06 -14.39 -7.32
C VAL A 94 22.58 -13.06 -6.77
N TYR A 95 22.50 -12.05 -7.63
CA TYR A 95 22.06 -10.72 -7.23
C TYR A 95 20.61 -10.79 -6.73
N GLY A 96 20.32 -10.29 -5.53
CA GLY A 96 19.01 -10.46 -4.88
C GLY A 96 17.83 -10.10 -5.77
N CYS A 97 17.94 -8.98 -6.50
CA CYS A 97 16.91 -8.47 -7.40
C CYS A 97 16.81 -9.20 -8.75
N SER A 98 17.81 -10.00 -9.14
CA SER A 98 17.77 -10.75 -10.40
C SER A 98 17.09 -12.12 -10.27
N THR A 99 16.69 -12.51 -9.07
CA THR A 99 16.22 -13.87 -8.79
C THR A 99 14.76 -14.09 -9.18
N GLY A 100 13.92 -13.03 -9.21
CA GLY A 100 12.48 -13.17 -9.47
C GLY A 100 11.77 -14.11 -8.49
N LEU A 101 12.36 -14.31 -7.30
CA LEU A 101 11.83 -15.22 -6.30
C LEU A 101 10.43 -14.76 -5.86
N PRO A 102 9.43 -15.66 -5.79
CA PRO A 102 8.14 -15.34 -5.18
C PRO A 102 8.23 -15.18 -3.65
N LEU A 103 9.32 -15.65 -3.03
CA LEU A 103 9.62 -15.50 -1.60
C LEU A 103 10.97 -14.82 -1.45
N GLN A 104 11.05 -13.81 -0.59
CA GLN A 104 12.31 -13.08 -0.42
C GLN A 104 13.44 -13.99 0.06
N PRO A 105 14.70 -13.65 -0.28
CA PRO A 105 15.85 -14.38 0.21
C PRO A 105 15.89 -14.45 1.74
N ALA A 106 16.60 -15.45 2.26
CA ALA A 106 16.76 -15.61 3.70
C ALA A 106 17.41 -14.36 4.32
N GLY A 107 16.88 -13.92 5.47
CA GLY A 107 17.29 -12.69 6.14
C GLY A 107 16.47 -11.46 5.77
N TYR A 108 15.54 -11.58 4.83
CA TYR A 108 14.57 -10.53 4.49
C TYR A 108 13.16 -10.85 5.01
N GLY A 109 12.37 -9.80 5.22
CA GLY A 109 10.96 -9.87 5.56
C GLY A 109 10.08 -10.34 4.39
N PRO A 110 8.77 -10.43 4.59
CA PRO A 110 7.83 -10.66 3.50
C PRO A 110 7.91 -9.55 2.43
N PRO A 111 7.46 -9.80 1.19
CA PRO A 111 7.25 -8.74 0.20
C PRO A 111 6.29 -7.67 0.68
N ASP A 112 6.61 -6.41 0.38
CA ASP A 112 5.62 -5.34 0.43
C ASP A 112 4.59 -5.63 -0.66
N ASN A 113 3.31 -5.50 -0.32
CA ASN A 113 2.23 -5.83 -1.24
C ASN A 113 1.12 -4.79 -1.14
N VAL A 114 0.46 -4.53 -2.25
CA VAL A 114 -0.70 -3.66 -2.26
C VAL A 114 -1.72 -4.17 -3.26
N SER A 115 -2.97 -4.20 -2.82
CA SER A 115 -4.09 -4.67 -3.62
C SER A 115 -5.24 -3.68 -3.53
N VAL A 116 -5.87 -3.42 -4.67
CA VAL A 116 -7.02 -2.53 -4.81
C VAL A 116 -8.02 -3.18 -5.77
N SER A 117 -9.30 -3.22 -5.43
CA SER A 117 -10.35 -3.73 -6.34
C SER A 117 -11.48 -2.72 -6.49
N ILE A 118 -11.86 -2.50 -7.75
CA ILE A 118 -12.90 -1.56 -8.20
C ILE A 118 -13.83 -2.30 -9.17
N PRO A 119 -14.57 -3.32 -8.69
CA PRO A 119 -15.27 -4.29 -9.55
C PRO A 119 -16.37 -3.65 -10.43
N SER A 120 -16.78 -2.42 -10.13
CA SER A 120 -17.75 -1.66 -10.93
C SER A 120 -17.23 -1.26 -12.31
N VAL A 121 -15.91 -1.32 -12.54
CA VAL A 121 -15.30 -1.02 -13.84
C VAL A 121 -15.18 -2.31 -14.65
N SER A 122 -15.96 -2.41 -15.72
CA SER A 122 -15.95 -3.59 -16.59
C SER A 122 -14.57 -3.85 -17.18
N GLY A 123 -14.09 -5.10 -17.08
CA GLY A 123 -12.74 -5.47 -17.50
C GLY A 123 -11.65 -5.16 -16.48
N TYR A 124 -12.01 -4.68 -15.29
CA TYR A 124 -11.10 -4.47 -14.17
C TYR A 124 -11.48 -5.38 -12.99
N GLY A 125 -10.69 -6.44 -12.78
CA GLY A 125 -10.88 -7.37 -11.66
C GLY A 125 -10.16 -6.93 -10.37
N GLY A 126 -9.12 -6.10 -10.50
CA GLY A 126 -8.29 -5.65 -9.39
C GLY A 126 -6.89 -5.28 -9.84
N CYS A 127 -6.18 -4.59 -8.96
CA CYS A 127 -4.79 -4.17 -9.07
C CYS A 127 -4.04 -4.83 -7.91
N PHE A 128 -2.91 -5.48 -8.21
CA PHE A 128 -2.01 -6.07 -7.23
C PHE A 128 -0.57 -5.74 -7.65
N GLU A 129 0.19 -5.20 -6.72
CA GLU A 129 1.63 -4.93 -6.87
C GLU A 129 2.35 -5.51 -5.65
N SER A 130 3.59 -5.97 -5.87
CA SER A 130 4.44 -6.61 -4.86
C SER A 130 5.89 -6.16 -5.06
N ASN A 131 6.64 -5.84 -4.01
CA ASN A 131 8.06 -5.50 -4.05
C ASN A 131 8.87 -6.58 -3.28
N PRO A 132 9.99 -7.10 -3.81
CA PRO A 132 10.66 -6.76 -5.07
C PRO A 132 9.93 -7.21 -6.34
N GLN A 133 9.86 -6.34 -7.35
CA GLN A 133 9.61 -6.74 -8.75
C GLN A 133 10.91 -6.96 -9.52
N LEU A 134 10.86 -7.83 -10.54
CA LEU A 134 11.96 -8.13 -11.48
C LEU A 134 12.53 -6.91 -12.22
N VAL A 135 11.88 -5.74 -12.18
CA VAL A 135 12.28 -4.50 -12.84
C VAL A 135 11.88 -3.29 -11.98
N HIS A 136 12.81 -2.34 -11.86
CA HIS A 136 12.70 -1.04 -11.16
C HIS A 136 11.29 -0.43 -11.19
N ARG A 137 10.57 -0.56 -10.08
CA ARG A 137 9.36 0.21 -9.79
C ARG A 137 9.43 0.65 -8.33
N TYR A 138 9.03 1.90 -8.12
CA TYR A 138 8.99 2.66 -6.89
C TYR A 138 8.68 1.81 -5.64
N GLU A 139 9.21 2.23 -4.48
CA GLU A 139 8.93 1.58 -3.19
C GLU A 139 7.42 1.42 -2.96
N VAL A 140 6.99 0.21 -2.59
CA VAL A 140 5.60 -0.10 -2.22
C VAL A 140 5.33 0.41 -0.80
N GLY A 141 5.34 1.73 -0.65
CA GLY A 141 5.07 2.37 0.63
C GLY A 141 5.35 3.86 0.68
N ASP A 142 6.14 4.39 -0.25
CA ASP A 142 6.29 5.84 -0.48
C ASP A 142 5.35 6.36 -1.58
N GLY A 143 4.30 5.59 -1.86
CA GLY A 143 3.08 6.11 -2.42
C GLY A 143 2.87 5.99 -3.93
N VAL A 144 3.51 5.04 -4.61
CA VAL A 144 3.16 4.77 -6.00
C VAL A 144 3.00 3.28 -6.24
N VAL A 145 1.74 2.87 -6.37
CA VAL A 145 1.38 1.60 -6.98
C VAL A 145 1.27 1.84 -8.47
N MET A 146 1.87 0.99 -9.29
CA MET A 146 1.65 1.04 -10.74
C MET A 146 1.31 -0.33 -11.24
N CYS A 147 0.00 -0.62 -11.23
CA CYS A 147 -0.49 -1.83 -11.85
C CYS A 147 -0.24 -1.80 -13.36
N GLY A 148 0.64 -2.71 -13.79
CA GLY A 148 1.28 -2.70 -15.10
C GLY A 148 0.37 -3.04 -16.28
N GLY A 149 0.54 -2.27 -17.36
CA GLY A 149 0.33 -2.71 -18.74
C GLY A 149 -1.06 -2.43 -19.31
N THR A 150 -1.23 -1.21 -19.86
CA THR A 150 -2.27 -0.78 -20.83
C THR A 150 -3.71 -0.55 -20.38
N ALA A 151 -4.12 -0.75 -19.12
CA ALA A 151 -5.55 -0.66 -18.79
C ALA A 151 -5.95 0.41 -17.73
N TYR A 152 -5.15 0.69 -16.69
CA TYR A 152 -5.56 1.61 -15.61
C TYR A 152 -4.33 2.21 -14.91
N HIS A 153 -4.36 3.51 -14.59
CA HIS A 153 -3.39 4.12 -13.68
C HIS A 153 -4.05 4.29 -12.31
N ILE A 154 -3.56 3.54 -11.30
CA ILE A 154 -3.94 3.70 -9.90
C ILE A 154 -2.69 4.07 -9.12
N ASN A 155 -2.54 5.32 -8.72
CA ASN A 155 -1.49 5.70 -7.77
C ASN A 155 -2.08 5.62 -6.36
N PHE A 156 -1.36 5.00 -5.42
CA PHE A 156 -1.77 4.98 -4.01
C PHE A 156 -0.67 5.55 -3.12
N TYR A 157 -0.99 6.55 -2.30
CA TYR A 157 -0.11 7.17 -1.31
C TYR A 157 -0.64 6.97 0.11
N GLY A 158 0.22 6.68 1.08
CA GLY A 158 -0.18 6.54 2.47
C GLY A 158 1.00 6.45 3.43
N ASP A 159 0.72 6.55 4.73
CA ASP A 159 1.71 6.37 5.80
C ASP A 159 1.27 5.21 6.70
N SER A 160 2.15 4.22 6.87
CA SER A 160 1.91 3.02 7.67
C SER A 160 2.61 3.05 9.03
N ASN A 161 3.19 4.19 9.42
CA ASN A 161 3.79 4.41 10.75
C ASN A 161 2.75 4.82 11.80
N GLU A 162 1.53 5.17 11.38
CA GLU A 162 0.43 5.59 12.23
C GLU A 162 -0.72 4.59 12.18
N ALA A 163 -1.42 4.41 13.32
CA ALA A 163 -2.49 3.39 13.41
C ALA A 163 -3.70 3.75 12.54
N ILE A 164 -3.90 5.04 12.33
CA ILE A 164 -4.88 5.62 11.43
C ILE A 164 -4.15 6.64 10.59
N SER A 165 -4.27 6.53 9.28
CA SER A 165 -3.60 7.40 8.32
C SER A 165 -4.52 7.73 7.14
N THR A 166 -4.06 8.60 6.26
CA THR A 166 -4.75 8.95 5.02
C THR A 166 -4.14 8.20 3.86
N GLY A 167 -4.96 7.41 3.18
CA GLY A 167 -4.70 6.89 1.84
C GLY A 167 -5.15 7.90 0.77
N HIS A 168 -4.41 7.99 -0.33
CA HIS A 168 -4.83 8.72 -1.53
C HIS A 168 -4.89 7.74 -2.70
N ILE A 169 -5.96 7.76 -3.49
CA ILE A 169 -6.03 7.03 -4.77
C ILE A 169 -6.27 8.01 -5.91
N ASP A 170 -5.41 7.99 -6.92
CA ASP A 170 -5.72 8.51 -8.26
C ASP A 170 -6.27 7.38 -9.12
N PHE A 171 -7.34 7.60 -9.88
CA PHE A 171 -7.89 6.61 -10.81
C PHE A 171 -8.15 7.21 -12.18
N ALA A 172 -7.48 6.67 -13.19
CA ALA A 172 -7.67 7.01 -14.59
C ALA A 172 -7.77 5.73 -15.44
N PRO A 173 -8.99 5.27 -15.75
CA PRO A 173 -9.18 4.12 -16.63
C PRO A 173 -8.80 4.44 -18.07
N VAL A 174 -8.19 3.47 -18.75
CA VAL A 174 -7.85 3.58 -20.18
C VAL A 174 -9.08 3.36 -21.06
N SER A 175 -10.08 2.64 -20.55
CA SER A 175 -11.36 2.44 -21.24
C SER A 175 -12.14 3.74 -21.39
N SER A 176 -12.79 3.90 -22.55
CA SER A 176 -13.81 4.91 -22.77
C SER A 176 -15.21 4.29 -22.80
N TRP A 177 -16.24 5.11 -22.65
CA TRP A 177 -17.63 4.68 -22.72
C TRP A 177 -18.34 5.34 -23.89
N ASP A 178 -19.21 4.59 -24.56
CA ASP A 178 -20.03 5.10 -25.66
C ASP A 178 -21.25 5.84 -25.09
N CYS A 179 -21.41 7.10 -25.50
CA CYS A 179 -22.55 7.92 -25.16
C CYS A 179 -23.75 7.62 -26.09
N THR A 180 -24.97 7.92 -25.65
CA THR A 180 -26.19 7.64 -26.43
C THR A 180 -26.34 8.49 -27.69
N ASN A 181 -25.60 9.59 -27.80
CA ASN A 181 -25.51 10.47 -28.97
C ASN A 181 -24.40 10.05 -29.95
N GLY A 182 -23.69 8.94 -29.69
CA GLY A 182 -22.61 8.44 -30.53
C GLY A 182 -21.23 9.06 -30.28
N SER A 183 -21.11 9.97 -29.31
CA SER A 183 -19.80 10.45 -28.83
C SER A 183 -19.17 9.43 -27.87
N THR A 184 -17.90 9.62 -27.54
CA THR A 184 -17.16 8.78 -26.59
C THR A 184 -16.73 9.61 -25.39
N ILE A 185 -16.85 9.09 -24.16
CA ILE A 185 -16.40 9.77 -22.93
C ILE A 185 -15.21 9.04 -22.29
N ARG A 186 -14.23 9.81 -21.82
CA ARG A 186 -13.12 9.36 -20.96
C ARG A 186 -13.14 10.14 -19.66
N ALA A 187 -12.67 9.54 -18.58
CA ALA A 187 -12.85 10.08 -17.24
C ALA A 187 -11.67 9.76 -16.31
N SER A 188 -11.51 10.58 -15.27
CA SER A 188 -10.59 10.32 -14.16
C SER A 188 -11.11 10.92 -12.86
N GLY A 189 -10.58 10.44 -11.73
CA GLY A 189 -10.94 10.89 -10.39
C GLY A 189 -9.84 10.63 -9.38
N SER A 190 -10.01 11.17 -8.18
CA SER A 190 -9.15 10.84 -7.04
C SER A 190 -9.87 11.06 -5.73
N VAL A 191 -9.41 10.37 -4.69
CA VAL A 191 -10.01 10.39 -3.34
C VAL A 191 -8.96 10.25 -2.27
N ASP A 192 -9.12 11.03 -1.20
CA ASP A 192 -8.43 10.83 0.07
C ASP A 192 -9.38 10.02 0.98
N PHE A 193 -8.88 8.94 1.59
CA PHE A 193 -9.67 8.03 2.41
C PHE A 193 -8.90 7.59 3.66
N GLU A 194 -9.60 7.15 4.69
CA GLU A 194 -8.97 6.65 5.90
C GLU A 194 -8.44 5.23 5.68
N ILE A 195 -7.24 4.97 6.17
CA ILE A 195 -6.68 3.61 6.29
C ILE A 195 -6.37 3.33 7.76
N THR A 196 -6.67 2.11 8.19
CA THR A 196 -6.29 1.60 9.52
C THR A 196 -5.15 0.60 9.38
N CYS A 197 -4.06 0.84 10.09
CA CYS A 197 -2.86 0.01 10.07
C CYS A 197 -2.70 -0.79 11.37
N SER A 198 -2.21 -2.01 11.24
CA SER A 198 -1.88 -2.91 12.34
C SER A 198 -0.52 -3.54 12.10
N TRP A 199 0.24 -3.80 13.16
CA TRP A 199 1.59 -4.36 13.05
C TRP A 199 1.66 -5.75 13.66
N ASP A 200 2.43 -6.63 13.01
CA ASP A 200 2.78 -7.93 13.57
C ASP A 200 3.99 -7.84 14.52
N ALA A 201 4.44 -9.00 15.03
CA ALA A 201 5.59 -9.06 15.95
C ALA A 201 6.94 -8.67 15.31
N GLY A 202 7.00 -8.65 13.97
CA GLY A 202 8.14 -8.17 13.20
C GLY A 202 8.07 -6.67 12.90
N ASN A 203 7.04 -5.96 13.38
CA ASN A 203 6.72 -4.58 13.00
C ASN A 203 6.35 -4.40 11.51
N ASN A 204 5.89 -5.46 10.84
CA ASN A 204 5.33 -5.33 9.49
C ASN A 204 3.90 -4.77 9.60
N ALA A 205 3.63 -3.68 8.91
CA ALA A 205 2.34 -3.03 8.87
C ALA A 205 1.40 -3.70 7.86
N THR A 206 0.14 -3.85 8.22
CA THR A 206 -0.96 -4.17 7.32
C THR A 206 -2.03 -3.10 7.47
N CYS A 207 -2.24 -2.33 6.41
CA CYS A 207 -3.17 -1.23 6.30
C CYS A 207 -4.35 -1.62 5.41
N VAL A 208 -5.57 -1.35 5.89
CA VAL A 208 -6.83 -1.67 5.21
C VAL A 208 -7.79 -0.50 5.26
N ILE A 209 -8.78 -0.48 4.38
CA ILE A 209 -9.98 0.35 4.58
C ILE A 209 -10.70 -0.17 5.84
N PRO A 210 -11.20 0.73 6.73
CA PRO A 210 -11.96 0.30 7.90
C PRO A 210 -13.12 -0.64 7.57
N VAL A 211 -13.41 -1.58 8.47
CA VAL A 211 -14.44 -2.60 8.23
C VAL A 211 -15.81 -1.95 8.05
N ASN A 212 -16.54 -2.37 7.02
CA ASN A 212 -17.84 -1.82 6.57
C ASN A 212 -17.79 -0.43 5.92
N GLU A 213 -16.60 0.04 5.54
CA GLU A 213 -16.46 1.24 4.71
C GLU A 213 -16.23 0.86 3.25
N THR A 214 -16.82 1.66 2.36
CA THR A 214 -16.57 1.61 0.91
C THR A 214 -16.04 2.98 0.51
N VAL A 215 -14.94 2.99 -0.22
CA VAL A 215 -14.36 4.24 -0.73
C VAL A 215 -14.89 4.49 -2.14
N VAL A 216 -15.62 5.59 -2.32
CA VAL A 216 -16.11 6.02 -3.63
C VAL A 216 -15.12 7.02 -4.21
N ILE A 217 -14.60 6.74 -5.40
CA ILE A 217 -13.74 7.68 -6.12
C ILE A 217 -14.64 8.62 -6.94
N PRO A 218 -14.71 9.91 -6.60
CA PRO A 218 -15.54 10.86 -7.33
C PRO A 218 -14.99 11.10 -8.73
N LEU A 219 -15.88 11.32 -9.69
CA LEU A 219 -15.50 11.77 -11.03
C LEU A 219 -15.01 13.22 -10.94
N LEU A 220 -13.75 13.49 -11.25
CA LEU A 220 -13.18 14.84 -11.15
C LEU A 220 -12.87 15.48 -12.51
N SER A 221 -12.74 14.68 -13.56
CA SER A 221 -12.47 15.16 -14.92
C SER A 221 -13.04 14.20 -15.95
N TYR A 222 -13.52 14.74 -17.07
CA TYR A 222 -13.89 13.96 -18.24
C TYR A 222 -13.69 14.73 -19.55
N THR A 223 -13.51 14.00 -20.64
CA THR A 223 -13.46 14.53 -22.02
C THR A 223 -14.44 13.77 -22.90
N ILE A 224 -15.11 14.48 -23.82
CA ILE A 224 -16.07 13.90 -24.77
C ILE A 224 -15.56 14.17 -26.18
N ASP A 225 -15.42 13.10 -26.97
CA ASP A 225 -14.99 13.10 -28.38
C ASP A 225 -16.14 12.77 -29.33
#